data_AF-A0A842KC61-F1
#
_entry.id   AF-A0A842KC61-F1
#
_cell.length_a   1.000
_cell.length_b   1.000
_cell.length_c   1.000
_cell.angle_alpha   90.00
_cell.angle_beta   90.00
_cell.angle_gamma   90.00
#
_symmetry.space_group_name_H-M   'P 1'
#
loop_
_entity.id
_entity.type
_entity.pdbx_description
1 polymer ?
#
loop_
_entity_poly.entity_id
_entity_poly.type
_entity_poly.pdbx_seq_one_letter_code
_entity_poly.pdbx_strand_id
1 'polypeptide(L)'
;MGVLQENLLSEIRILYEERKEEIERRIDDFKKEKSKEEMLAELLFCILTPQSKARFCWCAVENILGKKLMKEEEIREELKKIRFKNKKAKYIINAMENFDRIIEKIRNMPSMEAREYIVKNIKGIGYKEASHFLRNIGLALDLAILDRHILKNLKNLGVIDEIPKSLSPKKYIEIEEKMIEFSKKVSIPVAHLDLLLWCKETGEVFK
;
A
#
# COMPACT_ATOMS: atom_id res chain seq x y z
N MET A 1 17.44 1.31 29.37
CA MET A 1 16.53 1.01 28.24
C MET A 1 15.31 1.93 28.18
N GLY A 2 14.66 2.28 29.29
CA GLY A 2 13.44 3.14 29.29
C GLY A 2 13.63 4.54 28.70
N VAL A 3 14.67 5.29 29.10
CA VAL A 3 14.90 6.69 28.67
C VAL A 3 15.15 6.83 27.16
N LEU A 4 15.93 5.91 26.56
CA LEU A 4 16.18 5.92 25.11
C LEU A 4 14.91 5.65 24.31
N GLN A 5 14.03 4.78 24.84
CA GLN A 5 12.76 4.48 24.20
C GLN A 5 11.79 5.65 24.32
N GLU A 6 11.74 6.34 25.47
CA GLU A 6 10.93 7.55 25.65
C GLU A 6 11.36 8.69 24.73
N ASN A 7 12.68 8.91 24.57
CA ASN A 7 13.20 9.91 23.63
C ASN A 7 12.80 9.60 22.18
N LEU A 8 12.81 8.34 21.77
CA LEU A 8 12.40 7.96 20.42
C LEU A 8 10.89 8.14 20.19
N LEU A 9 10.08 7.93 21.23
CA LEU A 9 8.64 8.20 21.18
C LEU A 9 8.32 9.70 21.14
N SER A 10 9.12 10.55 21.76
CA SER A 10 8.94 12.00 21.64
C SER A 10 9.37 12.49 20.25
N GLU A 11 10.48 11.98 19.71
CA GLU A 11 10.94 12.29 18.35
C GLU A 11 9.88 11.97 17.29
N ILE A 12 9.25 10.78 17.34
CA ILE A 12 8.22 10.42 16.35
C ILE A 12 6.97 11.30 16.46
N ARG A 13 6.60 11.74 17.68
CA ARG A 13 5.47 12.65 17.90
C ARG A 13 5.78 14.05 17.38
N ILE A 14 7.00 14.55 17.60
CA ILE A 14 7.44 15.85 17.07
C ILE A 14 7.43 15.82 15.54
N LEU A 15 8.03 14.79 14.94
CA LEU A 15 8.04 14.62 13.49
C LEU A 15 6.62 14.51 12.92
N TYR A 16 5.71 13.84 13.64
CA TYR A 16 4.32 13.77 13.25
C TYR A 16 3.68 15.15 13.23
N GLU A 17 3.81 15.95 14.29
CA GLU A 17 3.24 17.30 14.33
C GLU A 17 3.83 18.22 13.24
N GLU A 18 5.12 18.11 12.92
CA GLU A 18 5.76 18.84 11.80
C GLU A 18 5.16 18.49 10.42
N ARG A 19 4.70 17.25 10.24
CA ARG A 19 4.19 16.72 8.96
C ARG A 19 2.68 16.53 8.95
N LYS A 20 2.00 16.85 10.04
CA LYS A 20 0.61 16.49 10.29
C LYS A 20 -0.33 17.02 9.24
N GLU A 21 -0.21 18.30 8.89
CA GLU A 21 -1.07 18.90 7.88
C GLU A 21 -0.88 18.25 6.50
N GLU A 22 0.36 17.90 6.14
CA GLU A 22 0.67 17.23 4.86
C GLU A 22 0.04 15.82 4.82
N ILE A 23 0.16 15.09 5.94
CA ILE A 23 -0.41 13.76 6.12
C ILE A 23 -1.94 13.82 6.11
N GLU A 24 -2.57 14.72 6.87
CA GLU A 24 -4.02 14.88 6.95
C GLU A 24 -4.62 15.22 5.59
N ARG A 25 -4.01 16.16 4.85
CA ARG A 25 -4.43 16.45 3.47
C ARG A 25 -4.42 15.20 2.59
N ARG A 26 -3.36 14.38 2.70
CA ARG A 26 -3.27 13.14 1.92
C ARG A 26 -4.31 12.09 2.35
N ILE A 27 -4.57 11.98 3.64
CA ILE A 27 -5.60 11.08 4.17
C ILE A 27 -6.99 11.51 3.69
N ASP A 28 -7.27 12.81 3.69
CA ASP A 28 -8.54 13.33 3.18
C ASP A 28 -8.67 13.13 1.66
N ASP A 29 -7.57 13.19 0.90
CA ASP A 29 -7.57 12.79 -0.50
C ASP A 29 -7.93 11.31 -0.71
N PHE A 30 -7.52 10.42 0.19
CA PHE A 30 -7.91 9.00 0.12
C PHE A 30 -9.38 8.79 0.44
N LYS A 31 -9.95 9.57 1.37
CA LYS A 31 -11.38 9.47 1.74
C LYS A 31 -12.34 9.97 0.66
N LYS A 32 -11.86 10.76 -0.31
CA LYS A 32 -12.68 11.21 -1.44
C LYS A 32 -13.12 10.00 -2.26
N GLU A 33 -14.41 9.96 -2.64
CA GLU A 33 -14.94 8.95 -3.54
C GLU A 33 -14.10 8.92 -4.82
N LYS A 34 -13.65 7.72 -5.20
CA LYS A 34 -12.86 7.50 -6.39
C LYS A 34 -13.76 7.01 -7.51
N SER A 35 -13.56 7.55 -8.71
CA SER A 35 -14.17 7.00 -9.91
C SER A 35 -13.70 5.56 -10.16
N LYS A 36 -14.49 4.82 -10.95
CA LYS A 36 -14.12 3.47 -11.39
C LYS A 36 -12.74 3.44 -12.03
N GLU A 37 -12.43 4.44 -12.85
CA GLU A 37 -11.15 4.54 -13.55
C GLU A 37 -9.98 4.81 -12.60
N GLU A 38 -10.14 5.70 -11.61
CA GLU A 38 -9.12 5.95 -10.58
C GLU A 38 -8.84 4.72 -9.72
N MET A 39 -9.88 4.02 -9.29
CA MET A 39 -9.71 2.77 -8.54
C MET A 39 -9.03 1.70 -9.39
N LEU A 40 -9.39 1.59 -10.68
CA LEU A 40 -8.73 0.63 -11.58
C LEU A 40 -7.25 1.01 -11.78
N ALA A 41 -6.95 2.28 -12.00
CA ALA A 41 -5.57 2.77 -12.12
C ALA A 41 -4.72 2.38 -10.91
N GLU A 42 -5.26 2.54 -9.71
CA GLU A 42 -4.55 2.22 -8.49
C GLU A 42 -4.34 0.71 -8.31
N LEU A 43 -5.33 -0.11 -8.69
CA LEU A 43 -5.20 -1.56 -8.69
C LEU A 43 -4.09 -2.02 -9.66
N LEU A 44 -4.10 -1.51 -10.89
CA LEU A 44 -3.08 -1.84 -11.89
C LEU A 44 -1.69 -1.38 -11.43
N PHE A 45 -1.61 -0.21 -10.80
CA PHE A 45 -0.38 0.29 -10.21
C PHE A 45 0.15 -0.67 -9.12
N CYS A 46 -0.70 -1.16 -8.22
CA CYS A 46 -0.34 -2.14 -7.20
C CYS A 46 0.14 -3.47 -7.79
N ILE A 47 -0.43 -3.94 -8.90
CA ILE A 47 0.05 -5.13 -9.63
C ILE A 47 1.44 -4.89 -10.26
N LEU A 48 1.69 -3.67 -10.72
CA LEU A 48 2.90 -3.33 -11.49
C LEU A 48 4.10 -2.95 -10.63
N THR A 49 3.90 -2.34 -9.47
CA THR A 49 5.00 -1.81 -8.64
C THR A 49 5.92 -2.83 -7.99
N PRO A 50 5.53 -4.09 -7.67
CA PRO A 50 6.44 -5.04 -7.06
C PRO A 50 7.71 -5.22 -7.89
N GLN A 51 8.86 -4.91 -7.27
CA GLN A 51 10.20 -4.95 -7.87
C GLN A 51 10.35 -4.09 -9.14
N SER A 52 9.57 -3.02 -9.29
CA SER A 52 9.62 -2.12 -10.45
C SER A 52 9.62 -0.66 -9.99
N LYS A 53 10.17 0.24 -10.80
CA LYS A 53 10.21 1.67 -10.47
C LYS A 53 8.81 2.27 -10.65
N ALA A 54 8.27 2.89 -9.60
CA ALA A 54 6.92 3.46 -9.58
C ALA A 54 6.61 4.35 -10.79
N ARG A 55 7.55 5.21 -11.21
CA ARG A 55 7.39 6.09 -12.38
C ARG A 55 7.10 5.33 -13.69
N PHE A 56 7.79 4.21 -13.92
CA PHE A 56 7.52 3.40 -15.12
C PHE A 56 6.21 2.64 -15.01
N CYS A 57 5.84 2.20 -13.81
CA CYS A 57 4.56 1.56 -13.55
C CYS A 57 3.40 2.53 -13.83
N TRP A 58 3.50 3.76 -13.34
CA TRP A 58 2.44 4.76 -13.52
C TRP A 58 2.24 5.12 -15.00
N CYS A 59 3.33 5.41 -15.73
CA CYS A 59 3.26 5.66 -17.17
C CYS A 59 2.62 4.49 -17.95
N ALA A 60 2.90 3.25 -17.55
CA ALA A 60 2.25 2.09 -18.16
C ALA A 60 0.75 2.01 -17.83
N VAL A 61 0.34 2.34 -16.60
CA VAL A 61 -1.09 2.40 -16.23
C VAL A 61 -1.83 3.44 -17.07
N GLU A 62 -1.28 4.65 -17.20
CA GLU A 62 -1.87 5.71 -18.02
C GLU A 62 -2.04 5.28 -19.49
N ASN A 63 -1.00 4.66 -20.06
CA ASN A 63 -1.07 4.14 -21.43
C ASN A 63 -2.12 3.05 -21.61
N ILE A 64 -2.26 2.15 -20.63
CA ILE A 64 -3.22 1.04 -20.68
C ILE A 64 -4.65 1.59 -20.58
N LEU A 65 -4.93 2.50 -19.64
CA LEU A 65 -6.28 3.04 -19.44
C LEU A 65 -6.71 3.99 -20.56
N GLY A 66 -5.76 4.72 -21.15
CA GLY A 66 -6.02 5.52 -22.35
C GLY A 66 -6.43 4.69 -23.58
N LYS A 67 -6.15 3.37 -23.56
CA LYS A 67 -6.51 2.42 -24.61
C LYS A 67 -7.68 1.56 -24.14
N LYS A 68 -8.90 1.92 -24.54
CA LYS A 68 -10.18 1.29 -24.10
C LYS A 68 -10.20 -0.25 -24.11
N LEU A 69 -9.51 -0.89 -25.05
CA LEU A 69 -9.44 -2.35 -25.19
C LEU A 69 -8.02 -2.73 -25.61
N MET A 70 -7.38 -3.63 -24.88
CA MET A 70 -6.05 -4.15 -25.20
C MET A 70 -6.02 -5.67 -25.00
N LYS A 71 -5.40 -6.37 -25.94
CA LYS A 71 -5.02 -7.78 -25.78
C LYS A 71 -3.79 -7.90 -24.88
N GLU A 72 -3.54 -9.11 -24.35
CA GLU A 72 -2.39 -9.38 -23.47
C GLU A 72 -1.05 -8.97 -24.12
N GLU A 73 -0.90 -9.21 -25.42
CA GLU A 73 0.29 -8.85 -26.20
C GLU A 73 0.52 -7.34 -26.19
N GLU A 74 -0.54 -6.55 -26.38
CA GLU A 74 -0.45 -5.08 -26.41
C GLU A 74 -0.09 -4.54 -25.03
N ILE A 75 -0.69 -5.10 -23.96
CA ILE A 75 -0.33 -4.73 -22.58
C ILE A 75 1.15 -5.04 -22.34
N ARG A 76 1.62 -6.22 -22.74
CA ARG A 76 3.02 -6.63 -22.58
C ARG A 76 3.99 -5.66 -23.24
N GLU A 77 3.62 -5.05 -24.35
CA GLU A 77 4.42 -4.03 -25.05
C GLU A 77 4.53 -2.73 -24.25
N GLU A 78 3.48 -2.33 -23.53
CA GLU A 78 3.54 -1.20 -22.59
C GLU A 78 4.43 -1.50 -21.37
N LEU A 79 4.54 -2.77 -20.99
CA LEU A 79 5.32 -3.20 -19.81
C LEU A 79 6.82 -3.42 -20.10
N LYS A 80 7.38 -2.95 -21.22
CA LYS A 80 8.78 -3.18 -21.61
C LYS A 80 9.83 -2.81 -20.55
N LYS A 81 9.58 -1.74 -19.78
CA LYS A 81 10.47 -1.25 -18.72
C LYS A 81 10.17 -1.85 -17.34
N ILE A 82 9.24 -2.81 -17.26
CA ILE A 82 8.72 -3.38 -16.01
C ILE A 82 9.17 -4.83 -15.89
N ARG A 83 9.66 -5.22 -14.71
CA ARG A 83 10.10 -6.59 -14.44
C ARG A 83 8.92 -7.55 -14.45
N PHE A 84 9.16 -8.77 -14.92
CA PHE A 84 8.15 -9.83 -15.02
C PHE A 84 6.95 -9.46 -15.92
N LYS A 85 7.19 -8.63 -16.96
CA LYS A 85 6.16 -8.11 -17.87
C LYS A 85 5.14 -9.14 -18.35
N ASN A 86 5.59 -10.34 -18.75
CA ASN A 86 4.71 -11.39 -19.27
C ASN A 86 3.69 -11.86 -18.22
N LYS A 87 4.14 -12.01 -16.96
CA LYS A 87 3.28 -12.45 -15.86
C LYS A 87 2.35 -11.33 -15.41
N LYS A 88 2.85 -10.10 -15.35
CA LYS A 88 2.06 -8.91 -14.99
C LYS A 88 1.00 -8.55 -16.03
N ALA A 89 1.27 -8.74 -17.33
CA ALA A 89 0.26 -8.54 -18.37
C ALA A 89 -0.96 -9.45 -18.17
N LYS A 90 -0.73 -10.74 -17.89
CA LYS A 90 -1.80 -11.71 -17.55
C LYS A 90 -2.61 -11.29 -16.33
N TYR A 91 -1.92 -10.77 -15.31
CA TYR A 91 -2.57 -10.33 -14.08
C TYR A 91 -3.43 -9.09 -14.30
N ILE A 92 -2.97 -8.15 -15.13
CA ILE A 92 -3.75 -6.96 -15.50
C ILE A 92 -5.03 -7.37 -16.22
N ILE A 93 -4.95 -8.23 -17.25
CA ILE A 93 -6.14 -8.70 -17.98
C ILE A 93 -7.16 -9.31 -16.99
N ASN A 94 -6.71 -10.24 -16.15
CA ASN A 94 -7.59 -10.89 -15.19
C ASN A 94 -8.18 -9.88 -14.18
N ALA A 95 -7.40 -8.91 -13.72
CA ALA A 95 -7.86 -7.87 -12.81
C ALA A 95 -8.91 -6.95 -13.46
N MET A 96 -8.70 -6.52 -14.71
CA MET A 96 -9.64 -5.69 -15.47
C MET A 96 -10.97 -6.42 -15.71
N GLU A 97 -10.93 -7.70 -16.10
CA GLU A 97 -12.12 -8.52 -16.34
C GLU A 97 -12.97 -8.74 -15.08
N ASN A 98 -12.34 -8.81 -13.90
CA ASN A 98 -13.00 -9.11 -12.63
C ASN A 98 -13.24 -7.86 -11.77
N PHE A 99 -12.88 -6.68 -12.26
CA PHE A 99 -12.78 -5.46 -11.46
C PHE A 99 -14.09 -5.10 -10.76
N ASP A 100 -15.19 -4.99 -11.51
CA ASP A 100 -16.49 -4.56 -10.97
C ASP A 100 -16.96 -5.49 -9.85
N ARG A 101 -16.90 -6.81 -10.09
CA ARG A 101 -17.27 -7.83 -9.10
C ARG A 101 -16.43 -7.74 -7.84
N ILE A 102 -15.15 -7.43 -7.96
CA ILE A 102 -14.24 -7.31 -6.82
C ILE A 102 -14.58 -6.07 -6.01
N ILE A 103 -14.71 -4.91 -6.67
CA ILE A 103 -15.05 -3.64 -6.00
C ILE A 103 -16.37 -3.75 -5.24
N GLU A 104 -17.40 -4.31 -5.88
CA GLU A 104 -18.72 -4.53 -5.25
C GLU A 104 -18.61 -5.37 -3.97
N LYS A 105 -17.77 -6.41 -3.98
CA LYS A 105 -17.58 -7.30 -2.83
C LYS A 105 -16.82 -6.61 -1.69
N ILE A 106 -15.69 -5.96 -1.98
CA ILE A 106 -14.83 -5.41 -0.93
C ILE A 106 -15.42 -4.17 -0.25
N ARG A 107 -16.27 -3.39 -0.94
CA ARG A 107 -16.91 -2.18 -0.38
C ARG A 107 -17.77 -2.45 0.86
N ASN A 108 -18.25 -3.69 1.02
CA ASN A 108 -19.12 -4.09 2.12
C ASN A 108 -18.42 -4.99 3.14
N MET A 109 -17.11 -5.18 3.02
CA MET A 109 -16.32 -6.04 3.91
C MET A 109 -15.52 -5.21 4.91
N PRO A 110 -15.32 -5.69 6.15
CA PRO A 110 -14.30 -5.14 7.04
C PRO A 110 -12.92 -5.14 6.37
N SER A 111 -12.06 -4.17 6.70
CA SER A 111 -10.76 -3.95 6.06
C SER A 111 -9.91 -5.23 5.94
N MET A 112 -9.83 -6.00 7.03
CA MET A 112 -9.06 -7.26 7.04
C MET A 112 -9.65 -8.30 6.08
N GLU A 113 -10.97 -8.48 6.07
CA GLU A 113 -11.66 -9.41 5.17
C GLU A 113 -11.56 -8.97 3.70
N ALA A 114 -11.70 -7.66 3.45
CA ALA A 114 -11.50 -7.07 2.14
C ALA A 114 -10.08 -7.36 1.61
N ARG A 115 -9.07 -7.22 2.46
CA ARG A 115 -7.67 -7.53 2.11
C ARG A 115 -7.50 -9.01 1.78
N GLU A 116 -8.00 -9.91 2.63
CA GLU A 116 -7.95 -11.35 2.39
C GLU A 116 -8.63 -11.73 1.08
N TYR A 117 -9.78 -11.11 0.79
CA TYR A 117 -10.51 -11.30 -0.45
C TYR A 117 -9.68 -10.86 -1.66
N ILE A 118 -9.04 -9.70 -1.60
CA ILE A 118 -8.15 -9.21 -2.68
C ILE A 118 -6.98 -10.17 -2.89
N VAL A 119 -6.25 -10.53 -1.83
CA VAL A 119 -5.07 -11.41 -1.91
C VAL A 119 -5.43 -12.76 -2.53
N LYS A 120 -6.61 -13.29 -2.21
CA LYS A 120 -7.09 -14.56 -2.75
C LYS A 120 -7.51 -14.46 -4.22
N ASN A 121 -8.16 -13.37 -4.62
CA ASN A 121 -8.83 -13.27 -5.91
C ASN A 121 -8.06 -12.49 -6.99
N ILE A 122 -7.08 -11.66 -6.62
CA ILE A 122 -6.28 -10.88 -7.58
C ILE A 122 -4.85 -11.41 -7.63
N LYS A 123 -4.46 -11.91 -8.80
CA LYS A 123 -3.11 -12.42 -8.99
C LYS A 123 -2.09 -11.28 -8.99
N GLY A 124 -0.94 -11.53 -8.37
CA GLY A 124 0.16 -10.56 -8.30
C GLY A 124 0.07 -9.56 -7.16
N ILE A 125 -0.96 -9.64 -6.32
CA ILE A 125 -1.12 -8.82 -5.13
C ILE A 125 -0.85 -9.66 -3.88
N GLY A 126 0.06 -9.19 -3.04
CA GLY A 126 0.26 -9.69 -1.68
C GLY A 126 -0.43 -8.80 -0.65
N TYR A 127 -0.19 -9.08 0.63
CA TYR A 127 -0.81 -8.34 1.74
C TYR A 127 -0.49 -6.84 1.70
N LYS A 128 0.78 -6.49 1.44
CA LYS A 128 1.19 -5.10 1.33
C LYS A 128 0.47 -4.39 0.19
N GLU A 129 0.48 -4.97 -1.01
CA GLU A 129 -0.20 -4.38 -2.17
C GLU A 129 -1.72 -4.28 -1.98
N ALA A 130 -2.34 -5.25 -1.29
CA ALA A 130 -3.77 -5.22 -1.00
C ALA A 130 -4.13 -4.16 0.05
N SER A 131 -3.38 -4.07 1.16
CA SER A 131 -3.51 -2.98 2.13
C SER A 131 -3.33 -1.61 1.47
N HIS A 132 -2.32 -1.49 0.60
CA HIS A 132 -2.00 -0.27 -0.13
C HIS A 132 -3.14 0.17 -1.04
N PHE A 133 -3.64 -0.77 -1.84
CA PHE A 133 -4.79 -0.54 -2.71
C PHE A 133 -6.01 -0.07 -1.91
N LEU A 134 -6.40 -0.80 -0.86
CA LEU A 134 -7.56 -0.47 -0.02
C LEU A 134 -7.44 0.92 0.63
N ARG A 135 -6.24 1.29 1.10
CA ARG A 135 -5.97 2.61 1.67
C ARG A 135 -6.16 3.71 0.64
N ASN A 136 -5.59 3.54 -0.55
CA ASN A 136 -5.59 4.58 -1.59
C ASN A 136 -6.97 4.82 -2.22
N ILE A 137 -7.86 3.84 -2.15
CA ILE A 137 -9.27 3.99 -2.56
C ILE A 137 -10.20 4.35 -1.39
N GLY A 138 -9.66 4.62 -0.20
CA GLY A 138 -10.43 5.10 0.95
C GLY A 138 -11.20 4.03 1.72
N LEU A 139 -11.00 2.74 1.41
CA LEU A 139 -11.74 1.63 2.04
C LEU A 139 -11.08 1.10 3.32
N ALA A 140 -9.81 1.38 3.56
CA ALA A 140 -9.12 0.94 4.79
C ALA A 140 -8.07 1.95 5.26
N LEU A 141 -8.26 2.55 6.44
CA LEU A 141 -7.28 3.44 7.09
C LEU A 141 -6.64 2.81 8.34
N ASP A 142 -7.04 1.58 8.66
CA ASP A 142 -6.69 0.81 9.86
C ASP A 142 -5.72 -0.35 9.57
N LEU A 143 -5.35 -0.55 8.30
CA LEU A 143 -4.37 -1.57 7.89
C LEU A 143 -2.96 -0.98 7.77
N ALA A 144 -1.95 -1.77 8.11
CA ALA A 144 -0.55 -1.44 7.87
C ALA A 144 -0.12 -1.83 6.45
N ILE A 145 0.78 -1.04 5.85
CA ILE A 145 1.41 -1.31 4.56
C ILE A 145 2.89 -1.64 4.81
N LEU A 146 3.18 -2.91 5.11
CA LEU A 146 4.52 -3.33 5.56
C LEU A 146 5.49 -3.52 4.39
N ASP A 147 6.06 -2.43 3.91
CA ASP A 147 7.19 -2.46 2.99
C ASP A 147 8.56 -2.40 3.69
N ARG A 148 9.64 -2.38 2.91
CA ARG A 148 11.02 -2.36 3.42
C ARG A 148 11.35 -1.12 4.27
N HIS A 149 10.79 0.05 3.95
CA HIS A 149 11.02 1.30 4.67
C HIS A 149 10.23 1.32 5.98
N ILE A 150 8.98 0.84 5.96
CA ILE A 150 8.17 0.66 7.17
C ILE A 150 8.84 -0.35 8.11
N LEU A 151 9.21 -1.54 7.63
CA LEU A 151 9.89 -2.55 8.44
C LEU A 151 11.20 -2.03 9.05
N LYS A 152 11.99 -1.25 8.29
CA LYS A 152 13.22 -0.62 8.78
C LYS A 152 12.92 0.36 9.92
N ASN A 153 11.90 1.20 9.77
CA ASN A 153 11.51 2.12 10.83
C ASN A 153 10.97 1.38 12.06
N LEU A 154 10.12 0.37 11.89
CA LEU A 154 9.61 -0.44 12.99
C LEU A 154 10.74 -1.10 13.79
N LYS A 155 11.80 -1.57 13.11
CA LYS A 155 13.00 -2.08 13.78
C LYS A 155 13.71 -0.99 14.57
N ASN A 156 13.95 0.16 13.95
CA ASN A 156 14.63 1.28 14.61
C ASN A 156 13.85 1.80 15.82
N LEU A 157 12.52 1.76 15.76
CA LEU A 157 11.59 2.11 16.83
C LEU A 157 11.48 1.04 17.93
N GLY A 158 12.12 -0.12 17.76
CA GLY A 158 12.03 -1.24 18.69
C GLY A 158 10.64 -1.90 18.72
N VAL A 159 9.83 -1.73 17.68
CA VAL A 159 8.52 -2.40 17.53
C VAL A 159 8.71 -3.85 17.10
N ILE A 160 9.76 -4.12 16.32
CA ILE A 160 10.20 -5.46 15.95
C ILE A 160 11.69 -5.60 16.21
N ASP A 161 12.14 -6.79 16.62
CA ASP A 161 13.55 -7.03 16.93
C ASP A 161 14.41 -7.11 15.66
N GLU A 162 13.86 -7.69 14.60
CA GLU A 162 14.54 -7.89 13.33
C GLU A 162 13.60 -7.75 12.13
N ILE A 163 14.17 -7.43 10.97
CA ILE A 163 13.45 -7.42 9.71
C ILE A 163 13.44 -8.86 9.18
N PRO A 164 12.26 -9.50 9.00
CA PRO A 164 12.21 -10.86 8.51
C PRO A 164 12.72 -10.95 7.07
N LYS A 165 13.42 -12.03 6.73
CA LYS A 165 13.91 -12.29 5.36
C LYS A 165 12.78 -12.42 4.34
N SER A 166 11.61 -12.89 4.79
CA SER A 166 10.39 -13.02 4.00
C SER A 166 9.16 -12.79 4.88
N LEU A 167 8.14 -12.16 4.32
CA LEU A 167 6.85 -11.97 4.99
C LEU A 167 5.87 -13.06 4.54
N SER A 168 5.71 -14.10 5.36
CA SER A 168 4.55 -15.00 5.24
C SER A 168 3.28 -14.27 5.68
N PRO A 169 2.07 -14.72 5.29
CA PRO A 169 0.81 -14.15 5.77
C PRO A 169 0.76 -14.00 7.29
N LYS A 170 1.11 -15.08 8.02
CA LYS A 170 1.15 -15.08 9.48
C LYS A 170 2.12 -14.03 10.03
N LYS A 171 3.32 -13.91 9.44
CA LYS A 171 4.31 -12.92 9.91
C LYS A 171 3.91 -11.49 9.57
N TYR A 172 3.21 -11.28 8.45
CA TYR A 172 2.64 -9.98 8.08
C TYR A 172 1.65 -9.51 9.15
N ILE A 173 0.68 -10.36 9.50
CA ILE A 173 -0.33 -10.05 10.53
C ILE A 173 0.33 -9.79 11.89
N GLU A 174 1.28 -10.62 12.32
CA GLU A 174 2.00 -10.42 13.59
C GLU A 174 2.70 -9.04 13.67
N ILE A 175 3.34 -8.61 12.59
CA ILE A 175 4.02 -7.30 12.55
C ILE A 175 3.02 -6.15 12.44
N GLU A 176 1.92 -6.35 11.71
CA GLU A 176 0.84 -5.37 11.61
C GLU A 176 0.20 -5.13 12.97
N GLU A 177 -0.12 -6.18 13.74
CA GLU A 177 -0.66 -6.06 15.09
C GLU A 177 0.28 -5.26 16.00
N LYS A 178 1.59 -5.53 15.96
CA LYS A 178 2.61 -4.76 16.69
C LYS A 178 2.64 -3.29 16.27
N MET A 179 2.51 -3.00 14.97
CA MET A 179 2.43 -1.63 14.47
C MET A 179 1.15 -0.92 14.93
N ILE A 180 0.01 -1.62 14.96
CA ILE A 180 -1.27 -1.09 15.46
C ILE A 180 -1.18 -0.79 16.97
N GLU A 181 -0.57 -1.67 17.76
CA GLU A 181 -0.33 -1.42 19.19
C GLU A 181 0.60 -0.22 19.41
N PHE A 182 1.67 -0.13 18.61
CA PHE A 182 2.56 1.02 18.65
C PHE A 182 1.84 2.32 18.29
N SER A 183 1.01 2.31 17.24
CA SER A 183 0.15 3.44 16.83
C SER A 183 -0.69 3.96 18.02
N LYS A 184 -1.32 3.05 18.78
CA LYS A 184 -2.07 3.42 20.00
C LYS A 184 -1.17 4.07 21.06
N LYS A 185 0.02 3.52 21.29
CA LYS A 185 1.01 4.04 22.26
C LYS A 185 1.49 5.45 21.92
N VAL A 186 1.68 5.75 20.63
CA VAL A 186 2.08 7.10 20.18
C VAL A 186 0.89 8.03 19.91
N SER A 187 -0.34 7.50 19.96
CA SER A 187 -1.58 8.22 19.67
C SER A 187 -1.62 8.80 18.25
N ILE A 188 -1.07 8.06 17.28
CA ILE A 188 -1.08 8.40 15.85
C ILE A 188 -1.86 7.32 15.11
N PRO A 189 -2.87 7.66 14.28
CA PRO A 189 -3.62 6.67 13.50
C PRO A 189 -2.72 5.83 12.58
N VAL A 190 -3.08 4.57 12.31
CA VAL A 190 -2.26 3.62 11.54
C VAL A 190 -1.88 4.17 10.16
N ALA A 191 -2.87 4.66 9.38
CA ALA A 191 -2.59 5.26 8.07
C ALA A 191 -1.73 6.53 8.14
N HIS A 192 -1.80 7.30 9.24
CA HIS A 192 -0.95 8.47 9.44
C HIS A 192 0.49 8.05 9.76
N LEU A 193 0.64 7.05 10.63
CA LEU A 193 1.93 6.48 10.98
C LEU A 193 2.61 5.86 9.75
N ASP A 194 1.86 5.17 8.90
CA ASP A 194 2.33 4.66 7.61
C ASP A 194 2.96 5.77 6.74
N LEU A 195 2.20 6.83 6.47
CA LEU A 195 2.68 7.98 5.68
C LEU A 195 3.87 8.68 6.33
N LEU A 196 3.86 8.83 7.65
CA LEU A 196 4.95 9.44 8.41
C LEU A 196 6.26 8.65 8.28
N LEU A 197 6.20 7.34 8.52
CA LEU A 197 7.38 6.47 8.47
C LEU A 197 7.91 6.33 7.04
N TRP A 198 7.03 6.34 6.04
CA TRP A 198 7.43 6.39 4.64
C TRP A 198 8.13 7.72 4.31
N CYS A 199 7.50 8.86 4.63
CA CYS A 199 8.04 10.20 4.41
C CYS A 199 9.40 10.40 5.09
N LYS A 200 9.59 9.87 6.30
CA LYS A 200 10.87 9.90 7.02
C LYS A 200 12.02 9.28 6.23
N GLU A 201 11.76 8.30 5.37
CA GLU A 201 12.78 7.63 4.56
C GLU A 201 12.93 8.20 3.14
N THR A 202 11.85 8.76 2.57
CA THR A 202 11.84 9.24 1.18
C THR A 202 11.90 10.76 1.03
N GLY A 203 11.56 11.50 2.08
CA GLY A 203 11.38 12.95 2.07
C GLY A 203 10.03 13.44 1.54
N GLU A 204 9.16 12.54 1.06
CA GLU A 204 7.91 12.89 0.37
C GLU A 204 6.72 12.09 0.92
N VAL A 205 5.57 12.76 1.14
CA VAL A 205 4.29 12.10 1.36
C VAL A 205 3.71 11.68 0.01
N PHE A 206 3.98 10.44 -0.37
CA PHE A 206 3.47 9.84 -1.60
C PHE A 206 2.15 9.07 -1.36
N LYS A 207 1.82 8.17 -2.28
CA LYS A 207 0.64 7.30 -2.21
C LYS A 207 1.00 5.90 -1.75
#